data_AF-A0A3C1CIE0-F1
#
_entry.id   AF-A0A3C1CIE0-F1
#
_cell.length_a   1.000
_cell.length_b   1.000
_cell.length_c   1.000
_cell.angle_alpha   90.00
_cell.angle_beta   90.00
_cell.angle_gamma   90.00
#
_symmetry.space_group_name_H-M   'P 1'
#
loop_
_entity.id
_entity.type
_entity.pdbx_description
1 polymer ?
#
loop_
_entity_poly.entity_id
_entity_poly.type
_entity_poly.pdbx_seq_one_letter_code
_entity_poly.pdbx_strand_id
1 'polypeptide(L)'
;YATGPRARALSEAGADLAPEMALDDLERLFPRARPRRAVQDVRFVDWRTDANARGGYTFLPPGAAGSRAALAAPGTGALFWAGSATAWAPVADTVEAAFSSGLRAADQVRLGLSAR
;
A
#
# COMPACT_ATOMS: atom_id res chain seq x y z
N TYR A 1 14.20 1.78 2.08
CA TYR A 1 12.82 2.17 1.73
C TYR A 1 12.63 3.64 2.08
N ALA A 2 11.70 4.32 1.44
CA ALA A 2 11.36 5.71 1.77
C ALA A 2 9.86 5.81 2.04
N THR A 3 9.47 6.73 2.92
CA THR A 3 8.07 7.06 3.22
C THR A 3 7.89 8.58 3.18
N GLY A 4 6.63 9.03 3.26
CA GLY A 4 6.31 10.46 3.41
C GLY A 4 6.89 11.34 2.29
N PRO A 5 7.36 12.56 2.61
CA PRO A 5 7.88 13.51 1.61
C PRO A 5 9.03 12.95 0.76
N ARG A 6 9.91 12.12 1.34
CA ARG A 6 11.03 11.52 0.58
C ARG A 6 10.52 10.53 -0.47
N ALA A 7 9.51 9.72 -0.16
CA ALA A 7 8.90 8.83 -1.13
C ALA A 7 8.25 9.60 -2.29
N ARG A 8 7.59 10.72 -2.00
CA ARG A 8 7.03 11.62 -3.02
C ARG A 8 8.11 12.18 -3.94
N ALA A 9 9.20 12.69 -3.37
CA ALA A 9 10.31 13.27 -4.14
C ALA A 9 11.00 12.23 -5.04
N LEU A 10 11.22 11.00 -4.55
CA LEU A 10 11.80 9.92 -5.36
C LEU A 10 10.85 9.47 -6.48
N SER A 11 9.54 9.40 -6.20
CA SER A 11 8.52 9.13 -7.24
C SER A 11 8.49 10.23 -8.31
N GLU A 12 8.60 11.50 -7.94
CA GLU A 12 8.68 12.64 -8.88
C GLU A 12 9.98 12.66 -9.71
N ALA A 13 11.10 12.20 -9.14
CA ALA A 13 12.37 12.09 -9.84
C ALA A 13 12.36 10.98 -10.91
N GLY A 14 11.53 9.95 -10.73
CA GLY A 14 11.37 8.86 -11.69
C GLY A 14 12.48 7.80 -11.62
N ALA A 15 12.32 6.76 -12.47
CA ALA A 15 13.12 5.54 -12.41
C ALA A 15 14.61 5.74 -12.71
N ASP A 16 14.97 6.79 -13.46
CA ASP A 16 16.36 7.06 -13.84
C ASP A 16 17.11 7.81 -12.73
N LEU A 17 16.48 8.82 -12.11
CA LEU A 17 17.15 9.69 -11.14
C LEU A 17 17.00 9.21 -9.69
N ALA A 18 15.89 8.54 -9.34
CA ALA A 18 15.68 8.08 -7.96
C ALA A 18 16.75 7.11 -7.45
N PRO A 19 17.24 6.13 -8.25
CA PRO A 19 18.36 5.28 -7.85
C PRO A 19 19.65 6.05 -7.61
N GLU A 20 19.94 7.02 -8.46
CA GLU A 20 21.12 7.88 -8.34
C GLU A 20 21.10 8.69 -7.05
N MET A 21 19.95 9.28 -6.70
CA MET A 21 19.76 9.98 -5.43
C MET A 21 19.96 9.07 -4.22
N ALA A 22 19.56 7.79 -4.33
CA ALA A 22 19.77 6.81 -3.26
C ALA A 22 21.23 6.38 -3.18
N LEU A 23 21.94 6.27 -4.31
CA LEU A 23 23.37 5.97 -4.34
C LEU A 23 24.20 7.12 -3.76
N ASP A 24 23.86 8.37 -4.05
CA ASP A 24 24.49 9.55 -3.43
C ASP A 24 24.35 9.54 -1.90
N ASP A 25 23.15 9.19 -1.40
CA ASP A 25 22.93 9.01 0.04
C ASP A 25 23.83 7.92 0.62
N LEU A 26 23.94 6.77 -0.06
CA LEU A 26 24.78 5.66 0.38
C LEU A 26 26.27 6.01 0.33
N GLU A 27 26.74 6.75 -0.68
CA GLU A 27 28.14 7.18 -0.77
C GLU A 27 28.50 8.13 0.35
N ARG A 28 27.59 9.04 0.71
CA ARG A 28 27.75 9.94 1.86
C ARG A 28 27.79 9.18 3.19
N LEU A 29 26.93 8.18 3.36
CA LEU A 29 26.84 7.40 4.61
C LEU A 29 27.96 6.36 4.74
N PHE A 30 28.40 5.78 3.63
CA PHE A 30 29.34 4.66 3.57
C PHE A 30 30.44 4.88 2.54
N PRO A 31 31.28 5.92 2.70
CA PRO A 31 32.23 6.33 1.67
C PRO A 31 33.23 5.22 1.30
N ARG A 32 33.62 4.38 2.26
CA ARG A 32 34.54 3.25 2.02
C ARG A 32 33.92 2.08 1.25
N ALA A 33 32.61 1.91 1.30
CA ALA A 33 31.92 0.79 0.66
C ALA A 33 31.83 0.93 -0.87
N ARG A 34 32.08 2.15 -1.40
CA ARG A 34 31.94 2.47 -2.84
C ARG A 34 30.63 1.91 -3.45
N PRO A 35 29.44 2.25 -2.91
CA PRO A 35 28.14 1.70 -3.34
C PRO A 35 27.95 1.59 -4.85
N ARG A 36 28.30 2.63 -5.62
CA ARG A 36 28.18 2.65 -7.08
C ARG A 36 28.98 1.56 -7.81
N ARG A 37 30.07 1.07 -7.20
CA ARG A 37 30.85 -0.06 -7.74
C ARG A 37 30.31 -1.42 -7.31
N ALA A 38 29.50 -1.46 -6.26
CA ALA A 38 28.98 -2.69 -5.68
C ALA A 38 27.59 -3.06 -6.22
N VAL A 39 26.80 -2.06 -6.66
CA VAL A 39 25.47 -2.29 -7.24
C VAL A 39 25.59 -2.97 -8.59
N GLN A 40 24.90 -4.10 -8.74
CA GLN A 40 24.84 -4.88 -9.98
C GLN A 40 23.54 -4.65 -10.75
N ASP A 41 22.44 -4.41 -10.03
CA ASP A 41 21.13 -4.19 -10.60
C ASP A 41 20.30 -3.29 -9.67
N VAL A 42 19.33 -2.58 -10.25
CA VAL A 42 18.43 -1.69 -9.55
C VAL A 42 17.01 -1.94 -10.03
N ARG A 43 16.12 -2.21 -9.08
CA ARG A 43 14.67 -2.19 -9.31
C ARG A 43 14.03 -1.01 -8.62
N PHE A 44 13.52 -0.08 -9.42
CA PHE A 44 12.68 1.01 -8.93
C PHE A 44 11.21 0.55 -8.85
N VAL A 45 10.60 0.67 -7.67
CA VAL A 45 9.20 0.32 -7.45
C VAL A 45 8.48 1.57 -6.95
N ASP A 46 7.60 2.11 -7.80
CA ASP A 46 6.79 3.28 -7.47
C ASP A 46 5.31 2.91 -7.33
N TRP A 47 4.91 2.60 -6.10
CA TRP A 47 3.51 2.31 -5.77
C TRP A 47 2.58 3.50 -5.99
N ARG A 48 3.07 4.75 -5.97
CA ARG A 48 2.24 5.95 -6.12
C ARG A 48 1.72 6.09 -7.55
N THR A 49 2.55 5.76 -8.54
CA THR A 49 2.21 5.91 -9.97
C THR A 49 1.74 4.60 -10.61
N ASP A 50 1.88 3.46 -9.92
CA ASP A 50 1.26 2.20 -10.33
C ASP A 50 -0.27 2.35 -10.50
N ALA A 51 -0.76 2.05 -11.71
CA ALA A 51 -2.16 2.28 -12.08
C ALA A 51 -3.16 1.44 -11.28
N ASN A 52 -2.72 0.28 -10.77
CA ASN A 52 -3.54 -0.66 -10.01
C ASN A 52 -3.45 -0.42 -8.50
N ALA A 53 -2.35 0.14 -8.00
CA ALA A 53 -2.15 0.40 -6.57
C ALA A 53 -2.47 1.84 -6.15
N ARG A 54 -2.01 2.84 -6.91
CA ARG A 54 -2.17 4.30 -6.65
C ARG A 54 -1.69 4.76 -5.27
N GLY A 55 -0.83 3.99 -4.62
CA GLY A 55 -0.33 4.21 -3.27
C GLY A 55 0.20 2.91 -2.66
N GLY A 56 0.89 3.02 -1.52
CA GLY A 56 1.41 1.85 -0.80
C GLY A 56 0.30 1.09 -0.07
N TYR A 57 -0.17 1.67 1.03
CA TYR A 57 -1.30 1.14 1.81
C TYR A 57 -2.04 2.32 2.44
N THR A 58 -3.24 2.05 2.95
CA THR A 58 -4.10 3.12 3.44
C THR A 58 -3.66 3.58 4.84
N PHE A 59 -4.10 4.77 5.23
CA PHE A 59 -4.03 5.24 6.61
C PHE A 59 -5.27 6.09 6.85
N LEU A 60 -5.66 6.25 8.12
CA LEU A 60 -6.79 7.12 8.47
C LEU A 60 -6.29 8.53 8.74
N PRO A 61 -6.71 9.55 7.97
CA PRO A 61 -6.44 10.94 8.34
C PRO A 61 -7.21 11.31 9.62
N PRO A 62 -6.83 12.41 10.31
CA PRO A 62 -7.59 12.92 11.44
C PRO A 62 -9.08 13.06 11.11
N GLY A 63 -9.94 12.57 11.99
CA GLY A 63 -11.40 12.59 11.81
C GLY A 63 -12.00 11.42 11.01
N ALA A 64 -11.19 10.52 10.44
CA ALA A 64 -11.68 9.38 9.64
C ALA A 64 -11.91 8.08 10.44
N ALA A 65 -12.12 8.19 11.76
CA ALA A 65 -12.47 7.03 12.57
C ALA A 65 -13.79 6.42 12.08
N GLY A 66 -13.84 5.10 11.93
CA GLY A 66 -15.01 4.39 11.40
C GLY A 66 -15.06 4.25 9.88
N SER A 67 -14.24 4.95 9.10
CA SER A 67 -14.27 4.88 7.63
C SER A 67 -14.03 3.47 7.07
N ARG A 68 -13.20 2.65 7.73
CA ARG A 68 -13.00 1.23 7.34
C ARG A 68 -14.27 0.41 7.51
N ALA A 69 -14.97 0.59 8.63
CA ALA A 69 -16.21 -0.11 8.91
C ALA A 69 -17.33 0.34 7.96
N ALA A 70 -17.40 1.64 7.66
CA ALA A 70 -18.32 2.18 6.67
C ALA A 70 -18.06 1.60 5.27
N LEU A 71 -16.80 1.50 4.83
CA LEU A 71 -16.44 0.88 3.56
C LEU A 71 -16.76 -0.62 3.52
N ALA A 72 -16.63 -1.31 4.66
CA ALA A 72 -16.92 -2.75 4.80
C ALA A 72 -18.40 -3.09 5.00
N ALA A 73 -19.27 -2.08 5.15
CA ALA A 73 -20.64 -2.28 5.56
C ALA A 73 -21.43 -3.09 4.49
N PRO A 74 -22.09 -4.20 4.88
CA PRO A 74 -23.02 -4.87 3.98
C PRO A 74 -24.25 -3.99 3.83
N GLY A 75 -24.71 -3.71 2.59
CA GLY A 75 -25.89 -2.86 2.41
C GLY A 75 -26.06 -2.18 1.06
N THR A 76 -25.17 -2.39 0.09
CA THR A 76 -25.32 -1.81 -1.26
C THR A 76 -26.25 -2.64 -2.17
N GLY A 77 -26.90 -3.68 -1.63
CA GLY A 77 -27.78 -4.61 -2.35
C GLY A 77 -27.04 -5.68 -3.16
N ALA A 78 -26.07 -5.30 -3.99
CA ALA A 78 -25.36 -6.24 -4.88
C ALA A 78 -23.82 -6.14 -4.83
N LEU A 79 -23.26 -5.11 -4.18
CA LEU A 79 -21.82 -4.91 -4.10
C LEU A 79 -21.30 -5.20 -2.69
N PHE A 80 -20.20 -5.94 -2.61
CA PHE A 80 -19.53 -6.27 -1.37
C PHE A 80 -18.06 -5.88 -1.48
N TRP A 81 -17.49 -5.34 -0.41
CA TRP A 81 -16.14 -4.78 -0.42
C TRP A 81 -15.21 -5.60 0.48
N ALA A 82 -14.07 -5.98 -0.09
CA ALA A 82 -12.96 -6.63 0.58
C ALA A 82 -11.65 -5.86 0.31
N GLY A 83 -10.59 -6.26 1.00
CA GLY A 83 -9.27 -5.66 0.94
C GLY A 83 -8.86 -5.05 2.28
N SER A 84 -7.56 -4.85 2.46
CA SER A 84 -6.96 -4.38 3.72
C SER A 84 -7.56 -3.04 4.21
N ALA A 85 -8.03 -2.19 3.30
CA ALA A 85 -8.69 -0.92 3.62
C ALA A 85 -10.04 -1.09 4.35
N THR A 86 -10.63 -2.28 4.30
CA THR A 86 -11.95 -2.63 4.86
C THR A 86 -11.86 -3.39 6.18
N ALA A 87 -10.67 -3.53 6.77
CA ALA A 87 -10.45 -4.31 7.98
C ALA A 87 -9.53 -3.58 8.96
N TRP A 88 -9.77 -3.83 10.25
CA TRP A 88 -8.97 -3.30 11.36
C TRP A 88 -8.26 -4.41 12.14
N ALA A 89 -8.87 -5.59 12.20
CA ALA A 89 -8.36 -6.73 12.96
C ALA A 89 -7.57 -7.72 12.08
N PRO A 90 -6.49 -8.32 12.59
CA PRO A 90 -5.83 -7.97 13.87
C PRO A 90 -5.05 -6.64 13.78
N VAL A 91 -4.57 -6.27 12.59
CA VAL A 91 -3.94 -4.98 12.29
C VAL A 91 -4.33 -4.58 10.87
N ALA A 92 -4.78 -3.34 10.68
CA ALA A 92 -5.12 -2.79 9.36
C ALA A 92 -3.91 -2.78 8.40
N ASP A 93 -4.18 -2.66 7.10
CA ASP A 93 -3.13 -2.43 6.09
C ASP A 93 -2.11 -3.59 5.94
N THR A 94 -2.53 -4.80 6.33
CA THR A 94 -1.74 -6.03 6.22
C THR A 94 -2.32 -7.00 5.19
N VAL A 95 -1.50 -7.97 4.76
CA VAL A 95 -1.95 -9.10 3.93
C VAL A 95 -3.00 -9.93 4.67
N GLU A 96 -2.82 -10.16 5.97
CA GLU A 96 -3.77 -10.92 6.79
C GLU A 96 -5.12 -10.20 6.91
N ALA A 97 -5.14 -8.88 7.05
CA ALA A 97 -6.36 -8.09 7.02
C ALA A 97 -7.07 -8.18 5.66
N ALA A 98 -6.32 -8.14 4.55
CA ALA A 98 -6.88 -8.35 3.23
C ALA A 98 -7.50 -9.75 3.08
N PHE A 99 -6.77 -10.79 3.49
CA PHE A 99 -7.25 -12.18 3.46
C PHE A 99 -8.53 -12.37 4.30
N SER A 100 -8.49 -11.96 5.56
CA SER A 100 -9.63 -12.07 6.48
C SER A 100 -10.85 -11.27 6.00
N SER A 101 -10.63 -10.10 5.41
CA SER A 101 -11.70 -9.30 4.80
C SER A 101 -12.34 -9.99 3.58
N GLY A 102 -11.56 -10.77 2.83
CA GLY A 102 -12.04 -11.57 1.71
C GLY A 102 -12.97 -12.69 2.18
N LEU A 103 -12.59 -13.41 3.24
CA LEU A 103 -13.45 -14.43 3.86
C LEU A 103 -14.77 -13.82 4.35
N ARG A 104 -14.71 -12.68 5.04
CA ARG A 104 -15.89 -11.94 5.49
C ARG A 104 -16.80 -11.55 4.30
N ALA A 105 -16.24 -10.96 3.25
CA ALA A 105 -17.03 -10.53 2.10
C ALA A 105 -17.67 -11.73 1.36
N ALA A 106 -16.97 -12.87 1.28
CA ALA A 106 -17.53 -14.09 0.72
C ALA A 106 -18.76 -14.58 1.52
N ASP A 107 -18.70 -14.54 2.86
CA ASP A 107 -19.85 -14.86 3.70
C ASP A 107 -21.01 -13.87 3.51
N GLN A 108 -20.72 -12.58 3.37
CA GLN A 108 -21.74 -11.56 3.09
C GLN A 108 -22.42 -11.80 1.74
N VAL A 109 -21.67 -12.17 0.70
CA VAL A 109 -22.22 -12.55 -0.62
C VAL A 109 -23.13 -13.77 -0.48
N ARG A 110 -22.66 -14.82 0.21
CA ARG A 110 -23.43 -16.05 0.43
C ARG A 110 -24.78 -15.75 1.09
N LEU A 111 -24.78 -14.95 2.16
CA LEU A 111 -26.00 -14.53 2.86
C LEU A 111 -26.91 -13.67 1.98
N GLY A 112 -26.34 -12.72 1.23
CA GLY A 112 -27.09 -11.85 0.34
C GLY A 112 -27.77 -12.58 -0.83
N LEU A 113 -27.17 -13.68 -1.31
CA LEU A 113 -27.79 -14.54 -2.32
C LEU A 113 -28.92 -15.41 -1.75
N SER A 114 -28.84 -15.83 -0.49
CA SER A 114 -29.90 -16.63 0.16
C SER A 114 -31.10 -15.81 0.63
N ALA A 115 -30.97 -14.49 0.73
CA ALA A 115 -32.03 -13.58 1.16
C ALA A 115 -32.87 -13.01 0.00
N ARG A 116 -32.58 -13.42 -1.24
CA ARG A 116 -33.32 -13.07 -2.46
C ARG A 116 -34.21 -14.23 -2.89
#